data_AF-A0AAU3PH32-F1
#
_entry.id   AF-A0AAU3PH32-F1
#
_cell.length_a   1.000
_cell.length_b   1.000
_cell.length_c   1.000
_cell.angle_alpha   90.00
_cell.angle_beta   90.00
_cell.angle_gamma   90.00
#
_symmetry.space_group_name_H-M   'P 1'
#
loop_
_entity.id
_entity.type
_entity.pdbx_description
1 polymer ?
#
loop_
_entity_poly.entity_id
_entity_poly.type
_entity_poly.pdbx_seq_one_letter_code
_entity_poly.pdbx_strand_id
1 'polypeptide(L)'
;MRRTVTGIALVAATAALLAGCGSGGGDSKGAGAKQDTSQAPSPAASKPAGGQEATREVTFEVRGQGSTQVLWTAGDSKTEQVNLPWTKTIQLTVKGAELKVGSLVSVVPGSVTGSDGQLVPASCVIKVDGKQVADNKDGKSIAGCKYLVK
;
A
#
# COMPACT_ATOMS: atom_id res chain seq x y z
N MET A 1 33.61 -6.83 35.59
CA MET A 1 34.70 -6.67 34.61
C MET A 1 34.18 -7.12 33.25
N ARG A 2 33.83 -6.19 32.36
CA ARG A 2 33.34 -6.50 31.00
C ARG A 2 34.56 -6.48 30.06
N ARG A 3 34.79 -7.58 29.34
CA ARG A 3 35.91 -7.71 28.39
C ARG A 3 35.45 -7.21 27.02
N THR A 4 36.10 -6.15 26.56
CA THR A 4 35.99 -5.54 25.23
C THR A 4 36.74 -6.41 24.23
N VAL A 5 36.11 -6.79 23.11
CA VAL A 5 36.78 -7.44 21.98
C VAL A 5 36.73 -6.51 20.79
N THR A 6 37.91 -6.01 20.40
CA THR A 6 38.16 -5.17 19.23
C THR A 6 38.75 -6.06 18.15
N GLY A 7 38.16 -6.10 16.95
CA GLY A 7 38.66 -6.87 15.81
C GLY A 7 38.52 -6.07 14.53
N ILE A 8 39.66 -5.86 13.87
CA ILE A 8 39.97 -4.83 12.87
C ILE A 8 39.48 -5.21 11.47
N ALA A 9 38.98 -4.22 10.73
CA ALA A 9 38.64 -4.25 9.30
C ALA A 9 39.90 -4.21 8.40
N LEU A 10 39.80 -4.77 7.18
CA LEU A 10 40.34 -4.26 5.90
C LEU A 10 40.37 -5.36 4.83
N VAL A 11 39.62 -5.18 3.73
CA VAL A 11 40.05 -5.60 2.38
C VAL A 11 39.58 -4.54 1.39
N ALA A 12 40.50 -4.08 0.54
CA ALA A 12 40.35 -2.95 -0.37
C ALA A 12 40.18 -3.40 -1.84
N ALA A 13 39.53 -2.50 -2.61
CA ALA A 13 39.65 -2.25 -4.05
C ALA A 13 39.16 -3.35 -5.04
N THR A 14 38.43 -3.04 -6.11
CA THR A 14 38.79 -2.13 -7.21
C THR A 14 37.58 -1.76 -8.08
N ALA A 15 37.71 -0.65 -8.81
CA ALA A 15 36.72 0.00 -9.65
C ALA A 15 36.43 -0.70 -10.99
N ALA A 16 35.21 -0.52 -11.50
CA ALA A 16 34.91 -0.54 -12.93
C ALA A 16 33.97 0.62 -13.27
N LEU A 17 34.51 1.60 -14.00
CA LEU A 17 33.80 2.72 -14.61
C LEU A 17 32.95 2.21 -15.79
N LEU A 18 31.66 2.53 -15.81
CA LEU A 18 30.87 2.55 -17.04
C LEU A 18 30.37 3.98 -17.25
N ALA A 19 31.20 4.75 -17.97
CA ALA A 19 30.75 5.93 -18.68
C ALA A 19 30.11 5.46 -20.00
N GLY A 20 28.89 5.92 -20.29
CA GLY A 20 28.30 5.73 -21.61
C GLY A 20 26.84 6.20 -21.71
N CYS A 21 26.58 7.02 -22.73
CA CYS A 21 25.30 7.58 -23.17
C CYS A 21 24.87 8.83 -22.37
N GLY A 22 25.21 10.05 -22.79
CA GLY A 22 25.08 10.59 -24.14
C GLY A 22 23.79 11.38 -24.21
N SER A 23 23.85 12.68 -23.93
CA SER A 23 22.78 13.61 -24.32
C SER A 23 23.42 14.88 -24.85
N GLY A 24 23.40 14.97 -26.18
CA GLY A 24 23.85 16.12 -26.94
C GLY A 24 23.00 17.36 -26.62
N GLY A 25 23.65 18.51 -26.76
CA GLY A 25 23.07 19.81 -26.55
C GLY A 25 21.94 20.15 -27.51
N GLY A 26 21.10 21.06 -27.06
CA GLY A 26 20.06 21.70 -27.84
C GLY A 26 19.64 22.97 -27.12
N ASP A 27 20.36 24.06 -27.39
CA ASP A 27 19.86 25.41 -27.16
C ASP A 27 18.52 25.58 -27.88
N SER A 28 17.49 26.04 -27.17
CA SER A 28 16.25 26.50 -27.78
C SER A 28 15.83 27.81 -27.13
N LYS A 29 16.28 28.89 -27.77
CA LYS A 29 15.66 30.21 -27.72
C LYS A 29 14.29 30.11 -28.40
N GLY A 30 13.23 30.46 -27.67
CA GLY A 30 11.89 30.68 -28.22
C GLY A 30 11.04 31.28 -27.11
N ALA A 31 10.89 32.60 -27.06
CA ALA A 31 9.85 33.36 -27.76
C ALA A 31 8.52 33.30 -27.00
N GLY A 32 8.00 34.49 -26.72
CA GLY A 32 7.02 34.72 -25.67
C GLY A 32 5.66 34.08 -25.91
N ALA A 33 4.90 34.00 -24.83
CA ALA A 33 3.47 33.86 -24.88
C ALA A 33 2.86 34.79 -23.84
N LYS A 34 2.10 35.76 -24.33
CA LYS A 34 1.20 36.61 -23.54
C LYS A 34 0.23 35.69 -22.79
N GLN A 35 0.15 35.86 -21.49
CA GLN A 35 -0.74 35.11 -20.62
C GLN A 35 -2.11 35.80 -20.65
N ASP A 36 -2.91 35.47 -21.65
CA ASP A 36 -4.33 35.81 -21.69
C ASP A 36 -5.06 34.87 -20.72
N THR A 37 -5.57 35.44 -19.63
CA THR A 37 -6.39 34.73 -18.64
C THR A 37 -7.76 34.46 -19.24
N SER A 38 -7.87 33.44 -20.08
CA SER A 38 -9.15 32.87 -20.48
C SER A 38 -9.48 31.69 -19.58
N GLN A 39 -10.41 31.98 -18.67
CA GLN A 39 -11.08 31.07 -17.74
C GLN A 39 -11.53 29.78 -18.44
N ALA A 40 -10.93 28.65 -18.06
CA ALA A 40 -11.36 27.34 -18.53
C ALA A 40 -12.78 27.05 -18.01
N PRO A 41 -13.74 26.64 -18.86
CA PRO A 41 -15.00 26.11 -18.37
C PRO A 41 -14.70 24.83 -17.57
N SER A 42 -15.30 24.74 -16.38
CA SER A 42 -15.23 23.55 -15.53
C SER A 42 -15.55 22.28 -16.34
N PRO A 43 -14.81 21.18 -16.18
CA PRO A 43 -15.18 19.93 -16.82
C PRO A 43 -16.54 19.51 -16.27
N ALA A 44 -17.56 19.57 -17.13
CA ALA A 44 -18.84 18.94 -16.87
C ALA A 44 -18.56 17.45 -16.60
N ALA A 45 -19.02 16.96 -15.45
CA ALA A 45 -18.90 15.56 -15.07
C ALA A 45 -19.36 14.68 -16.24
N SER A 46 -18.43 13.90 -16.79
CA SER A 46 -18.75 12.91 -17.80
C SER A 46 -19.75 11.94 -17.20
N LYS A 47 -20.93 11.80 -17.81
CA LYS A 47 -21.91 10.78 -17.45
C LYS A 47 -21.20 9.41 -17.38
N PRO A 48 -21.39 8.61 -16.31
CA PRO A 48 -20.81 7.28 -16.28
C PRO A 48 -21.38 6.47 -17.45
N ALA A 49 -20.50 5.83 -18.21
CA ALA A 49 -20.90 4.82 -19.18
C ALA A 49 -21.74 3.77 -18.45
N GLY A 50 -22.98 3.58 -18.90
CA GLY A 50 -23.99 2.78 -18.22
C GLY A 50 -23.58 1.31 -18.06
N GLY A 51 -22.97 0.99 -16.92
CA GLY A 51 -22.78 -0.35 -16.40
C GLY A 51 -23.29 -0.41 -14.96
N GLN A 52 -23.66 -1.59 -14.49
CA GLN A 52 -23.97 -1.77 -13.07
C GLN A 52 -22.67 -1.59 -12.27
N GLU A 53 -22.72 -0.78 -11.21
CA GLU A 53 -21.63 -0.51 -10.29
C GLU A 53 -22.16 -0.53 -8.85
N ALA A 54 -21.33 -0.94 -7.90
CA ALA A 54 -21.61 -0.80 -6.47
C ALA A 54 -20.36 -0.27 -5.77
N THR A 55 -20.55 0.68 -4.84
CA THR A 55 -19.46 1.19 -3.99
C THR A 55 -19.62 0.63 -2.59
N ARG A 56 -18.54 0.09 -2.05
CA ARG A 56 -18.46 -0.56 -0.75
C ARG A 56 -17.39 0.11 0.10
N GLU A 57 -17.71 0.35 1.36
CA GLU A 57 -16.71 0.81 2.31
C GLU A 57 -15.96 -0.40 2.86
N VAL A 58 -14.64 -0.42 2.66
CA VAL A 58 -13.77 -1.50 3.16
C VAL A 58 -12.87 -0.91 4.25
N THR A 59 -12.90 -1.53 5.43
CA THR A 59 -12.03 -1.17 6.55
C THR A 59 -11.11 -2.34 6.90
N PHE A 60 -9.81 -2.07 6.88
CA PHE A 60 -8.77 -2.95 7.41
C PHE A 60 -8.41 -2.52 8.82
N GLU A 61 -8.41 -3.46 9.76
CA GLU A 61 -7.89 -3.25 11.11
C GLU A 61 -6.72 -4.21 11.32
N VAL A 62 -5.62 -3.70 11.86
CA VAL A 62 -4.48 -4.49 12.31
C VAL A 62 -4.23 -4.15 13.78
N ARG A 63 -4.23 -5.16 14.64
CA ARG A 63 -4.10 -5.00 16.08
C ARG A 63 -2.80 -5.61 16.56
N GLY A 64 -2.37 -5.19 17.75
CA GLY A 64 -1.09 -5.54 18.34
C GLY A 64 -0.43 -4.31 18.93
N GLN A 65 0.86 -4.43 19.23
CA GLN A 65 1.68 -3.35 19.78
C GLN A 65 2.96 -3.18 18.96
N GLY A 66 3.58 -2.01 19.07
CA GLY A 66 4.81 -1.69 18.35
C GLY A 66 4.55 -1.26 16.92
N SER A 67 5.54 -1.47 16.06
CA SER A 67 5.46 -1.12 14.63
C SER A 67 5.61 -2.36 13.76
N THR A 68 4.91 -2.40 12.64
CA THR A 68 4.99 -3.49 11.67
C THR A 68 4.81 -2.93 10.25
N GLN A 69 5.27 -3.68 9.26
CA GLN A 69 4.84 -3.49 7.88
C GLN A 69 3.43 -4.07 7.69
N VAL A 70 2.62 -3.43 6.85
CA VAL A 70 1.31 -3.92 6.41
C VAL A 70 1.26 -3.85 4.89
N LEU A 71 0.95 -4.97 4.24
CA LEU A 71 0.54 -5.05 2.85
C LEU A 71 -0.98 -5.12 2.80
N TRP A 72 -1.63 -4.22 2.06
CA TRP A 72 -3.07 -4.30 1.85
C TRP A 72 -3.41 -4.15 0.36
N THR A 73 -4.57 -4.67 -0.03
CA THR A 73 -5.07 -4.63 -1.40
C THR A 73 -6.57 -4.38 -1.42
N ALA A 74 -7.01 -3.45 -2.28
CA ALA A 74 -8.39 -3.20 -2.64
C ALA A 74 -8.45 -2.24 -3.83
N GLY A 75 -8.60 -2.80 -5.03
CA GLY A 75 -8.44 -2.06 -6.29
C GLY A 75 -6.97 -1.79 -6.63
N ASP A 76 -6.22 -1.21 -5.70
CA ASP A 76 -4.75 -1.09 -5.72
C ASP A 76 -4.10 -1.90 -4.58
N SER A 77 -2.77 -2.06 -4.65
CA SER A 77 -1.99 -2.72 -3.59
C SER A 77 -0.93 -1.76 -3.05
N LYS A 78 -0.82 -1.66 -1.72
CA LYS A 78 0.18 -0.83 -1.04
C LYS A 78 0.83 -1.55 0.12
N THR A 79 2.09 -1.18 0.36
CA THR A 79 2.86 -1.63 1.52
C THR A 79 3.33 -0.41 2.30
N GLU A 80 3.11 -0.39 3.61
CA GLU A 80 3.50 0.72 4.48
C GLU A 80 3.97 0.24 5.86
N GLN A 81 4.90 0.98 6.47
CA GLN A 81 5.29 0.77 7.86
C GLN A 81 4.35 1.57 8.76
N VAL A 82 3.75 0.92 9.75
CA VAL A 82 2.71 1.51 10.61
C VAL A 82 2.96 1.22 12.08
N ASN A 83 2.41 2.05 12.96
CA ASN A 83 2.31 1.76 14.39
C ASN A 83 0.96 1.09 14.68
N LEU A 84 0.94 0.15 15.63
CA LEU A 84 -0.25 -0.58 16.02
C LEU A 84 -0.89 0.01 17.29
N PRO A 85 -2.24 -0.01 17.39
CA PRO A 85 -3.19 -0.52 16.40
C PRO A 85 -3.32 0.42 15.18
N TRP A 86 -3.57 -0.17 14.02
CA TRP A 86 -3.69 0.55 12.75
C TRP A 86 -5.03 0.26 12.08
N THR A 87 -5.65 1.29 11.51
CA THR A 87 -6.92 1.19 10.78
C THR A 87 -6.85 1.95 9.47
N LYS A 88 -7.41 1.38 8.41
CA LYS A 88 -7.52 2.01 7.09
C LYS A 88 -8.89 1.75 6.49
N THR A 89 -9.57 2.83 6.12
CA THR A 89 -10.86 2.77 5.43
C THR A 89 -10.74 3.35 4.03
N ILE A 90 -11.36 2.68 3.07
CA ILE A 90 -11.34 3.03 1.65
C ILE A 90 -12.71 2.76 1.01
N GLN A 91 -13.00 3.46 -0.09
CA GLN A 91 -14.17 3.18 -0.92
C GLN A 91 -13.73 2.34 -2.12
N LEU A 92 -14.28 1.13 -2.23
CA LEU A 92 -14.05 0.22 -3.35
C LEU A 92 -15.28 0.22 -4.25
N THR A 93 -15.12 0.67 -5.49
CA THR A 93 -16.17 0.53 -6.51
C THR A 93 -15.94 -0.74 -7.31
N VAL A 94 -16.87 -1.67 -7.23
CA VAL A 94 -16.91 -2.92 -8.02
C VAL A 94 -17.81 -2.75 -9.24
N LYS A 95 -17.38 -3.25 -10.40
CA LYS A 95 -18.08 -3.04 -11.67
C LYS A 95 -18.18 -4.33 -12.50
N GLY A 96 -19.20 -4.39 -13.36
CA GLY A 96 -19.31 -5.44 -14.38
C GLY A 96 -19.28 -6.86 -13.80
N ALA A 97 -18.29 -7.67 -14.19
CA ALA A 97 -18.16 -9.05 -13.73
C ALA A 97 -17.85 -9.17 -12.23
N GLU A 98 -17.18 -8.18 -11.63
CA GLU A 98 -16.81 -8.19 -10.20
C GLU A 98 -18.05 -8.23 -9.30
N LEU A 99 -19.18 -7.65 -9.74
CA LEU A 99 -20.44 -7.75 -9.00
C LEU A 99 -20.94 -9.20 -8.85
N LYS A 100 -20.50 -10.11 -9.72
CA LYS A 100 -20.86 -11.54 -9.69
C LYS A 100 -19.79 -12.37 -8.99
N VAL A 101 -18.53 -12.21 -9.40
CA VAL A 101 -17.41 -13.04 -8.92
C VAL A 101 -16.75 -12.51 -7.65
N GLY A 102 -16.87 -11.21 -7.39
CA GLY A 102 -16.26 -10.48 -6.28
C GLY A 102 -14.89 -9.91 -6.63
N SER A 103 -14.58 -8.74 -6.06
CA SER A 103 -13.26 -8.12 -6.11
C SER A 103 -12.50 -8.41 -4.82
N LEU A 104 -11.25 -8.83 -4.92
CA LEU A 104 -10.44 -9.24 -3.77
C LEU A 104 -10.03 -8.02 -2.95
N VAL A 105 -10.27 -8.11 -1.65
CA VAL A 105 -9.64 -7.25 -0.65
C VAL A 105 -8.83 -8.09 0.32
N SER A 106 -7.67 -7.61 0.72
CA SER A 106 -6.82 -8.33 1.66
C SER A 106 -5.95 -7.40 2.49
N VAL A 107 -5.61 -7.84 3.70
CA VAL A 107 -4.57 -7.22 4.54
C VAL A 107 -3.69 -8.31 5.14
N VAL A 108 -2.38 -8.18 4.96
CA VAL A 108 -1.36 -9.08 5.48
C VAL A 108 -0.42 -8.26 6.35
N PRO A 109 -0.55 -8.35 7.68
CA PRO A 109 0.39 -7.70 8.58
C PRO A 109 1.68 -8.50 8.73
N GLY A 110 2.77 -7.79 9.01
CA GLY A 110 4.02 -8.36 9.47
C GLY A 110 3.92 -8.94 10.89
N SER A 111 5.07 -9.39 11.39
CA SER A 111 5.17 -10.00 12.72
C SER A 111 5.32 -8.96 13.84
N VAL A 112 4.74 -9.26 14.99
CA VAL A 112 4.83 -8.51 16.25
C VAL A 112 5.25 -9.45 17.37
N THR A 113 5.77 -8.90 18.46
CA THR A 113 6.07 -9.68 19.67
C THR A 113 4.77 -10.07 20.37
N GLY A 114 4.53 -11.38 20.48
CA GLY A 114 3.42 -11.97 21.23
C GLY A 114 3.64 -11.92 22.74
N SER A 115 2.61 -12.31 23.50
CA SER A 115 2.65 -12.31 24.97
C SER A 115 3.66 -13.29 25.57
N ASP A 116 4.06 -14.31 24.80
CA ASP A 116 5.08 -15.29 25.15
C ASP A 116 6.50 -14.87 24.70
N GLY A 117 6.64 -13.65 24.15
CA GLY A 117 7.90 -13.12 23.62
C GLY A 117 8.26 -13.64 22.22
N GLN A 118 7.46 -14.53 21.62
CA GLN A 118 7.71 -15.03 20.28
C GLN A 118 7.17 -14.07 19.22
N LEU A 119 7.70 -14.15 18.00
CA LEU A 119 7.16 -13.42 16.87
C LEU A 119 5.91 -14.13 16.34
N VAL A 120 4.81 -13.40 16.28
CA VAL A 120 3.54 -13.85 15.73
C VAL A 120 3.05 -12.83 14.69
N PRO A 121 2.31 -13.24 13.66
CA PRO A 121 1.60 -12.29 12.81
C PRO A 121 0.72 -11.36 13.66
N ALA A 122 0.72 -10.06 13.36
CA ALA A 122 -0.26 -9.17 13.99
C ALA A 122 -1.68 -9.65 13.63
N SER A 123 -2.66 -9.46 14.53
CA SER A 123 -4.02 -9.84 14.20
C SER A 123 -4.62 -8.84 13.22
N CYS A 124 -5.46 -9.32 12.30
CA CYS A 124 -6.18 -8.45 11.37
C CYS A 124 -7.66 -8.77 11.32
N VAL A 125 -8.44 -7.78 10.92
CA VAL A 125 -9.86 -7.90 10.58
C VAL A 125 -10.16 -7.08 9.33
N ILE A 126 -11.05 -7.59 8.49
CA ILE A 126 -11.67 -6.84 7.38
C ILE A 126 -13.13 -6.61 7.72
N LYS A 127 -13.58 -5.37 7.57
CA LYS A 127 -14.99 -4.99 7.60
C LYS A 127 -15.42 -4.47 6.24
N VAL A 128 -16.62 -4.83 5.82
CA VAL A 128 -17.28 -4.30 4.61
C VAL A 128 -18.61 -3.70 5.04
N ASP A 129 -18.84 -2.44 4.71
CA ASP A 129 -20.03 -1.68 5.12
C ASP A 129 -20.28 -1.79 6.65
N GLY A 130 -19.20 -1.68 7.44
CA GLY A 130 -19.21 -1.80 8.89
C GLY A 130 -19.31 -3.22 9.47
N LYS A 131 -19.57 -4.25 8.64
CA LYS A 131 -19.69 -5.65 9.09
C LYS A 131 -18.36 -6.38 8.97
N GLN A 132 -17.92 -7.05 10.03
CA GLN A 132 -16.74 -7.93 9.98
C GLN A 132 -17.02 -9.12 9.05
N VAL A 133 -16.12 -9.33 8.09
CA VAL A 133 -16.24 -10.39 7.06
C VAL A 133 -15.03 -11.32 7.00
N ALA A 134 -13.90 -10.93 7.59
CA ALA A 134 -12.71 -11.78 7.70
C ALA A 134 -11.88 -11.42 8.93
N ASP A 135 -11.20 -12.42 9.49
CA ASP A 135 -10.18 -12.32 10.53
C ASP A 135 -9.08 -13.37 10.29
N ASN A 136 -7.87 -13.12 10.80
CA ASN A 136 -6.76 -14.08 10.71
C ASN A 136 -6.65 -14.97 11.96
N LYS A 137 -7.76 -15.23 12.66
CA LYS A 137 -7.85 -16.02 13.89
C LYS A 137 -6.93 -15.47 14.99
N ASP A 138 -6.97 -14.16 15.19
CA ASP A 138 -6.16 -13.45 16.18
C ASP A 138 -4.66 -13.70 16.01
N GLY A 139 -4.14 -13.56 14.78
CA GLY A 139 -2.71 -13.74 14.49
C GLY A 139 -2.25 -15.20 14.35
N LYS A 140 -3.16 -16.19 14.48
CA LYS A 140 -2.80 -17.61 14.30
C LYS A 140 -2.62 -18.02 12.83
N SER A 141 -3.10 -17.20 11.89
CA SER A 141 -2.91 -17.42 10.45
C SER A 141 -1.91 -16.44 9.86
N ILE A 142 -0.85 -16.98 9.27
CA ILE A 142 0.17 -16.20 8.53
C ILE A 142 -0.35 -15.66 7.19
N ALA A 143 -1.48 -16.17 6.69
CA ALA A 143 -2.02 -15.76 5.38
C ALA A 143 -2.69 -14.38 5.41
N GLY A 144 -2.78 -13.73 6.57
CA GLY A 144 -3.52 -12.49 6.77
C GLY A 144 -5.03 -12.68 6.61
N CYS A 145 -5.71 -11.58 6.29
CA CYS A 145 -7.16 -11.50 6.09
C CYS A 145 -7.46 -11.28 4.62
N LYS A 146 -8.50 -11.94 4.09
CA LYS A 146 -8.94 -11.80 2.70
C LYS A 146 -10.44 -11.98 2.57
N TYR A 147 -11.05 -11.27 1.63
CA TYR A 147 -12.47 -11.35 1.34
C TYR A 147 -12.76 -10.94 -0.11
N LEU A 148 -13.84 -11.46 -0.70
CA LEU A 148 -14.33 -11.09 -2.03
C LEU A 148 -15.55 -10.15 -1.88
N VAL A 149 -15.36 -8.86 -2.15
CA VAL A 149 -16.38 -7.82 -2.07
C VAL A 149 -17.25 -7.83 -3.32
N LYS A 150 -18.57 -7.72 -3.15
CA LYS A 150 -19.57 -7.71 -4.23
C LYS A 150 -20.56 -6.54 -4.09
#